data_AF-A0A6A1Q418-F1
#
_entry.id   AF-A0A6A1Q418-F1
#
_cell.length_a   1.000
_cell.length_b   1.000
_cell.length_c   1.000
_cell.angle_alpha   90.00
_cell.angle_beta   90.00
_cell.angle_gamma   90.00
#
_symmetry.space_group_name_H-M   'P 1'
#
loop_
_entity.id
_entity.type
_entity.pdbx_description
1 polymer ?
#
loop_
_entity_poly.entity_id
_entity_poly.type
_entity_poly.pdbx_seq_one_letter_code
_entity_poly.pdbx_strand_id
1 'polypeptide(L)'
;MANLAVHPREKPVHAAAPRAHSFFLSAVLFPAAHRPKRSSSVPLNPVLQSSLEEVELLYEFLLAELEISPDLKISIKDEELASLRKASDFRAICNDVIPKSIPAIRRLSASLSSHPGILKKEDFERTALTLAYTAYRTASAQGHQKAIWAQSLLSLFHALRHDLMRSPCPRASP
;
A
#
# COMPACT_ATOMS: atom_id res chain seq x y z
N MET A 1 -62.27 -43.20 34.20
CA MET A 1 -61.05 -42.68 34.85
C MET A 1 -60.16 -42.09 33.78
N ALA A 2 -60.02 -40.76 33.78
CA ALA A 2 -59.22 -40.01 32.83
C ALA A 2 -57.73 -40.27 33.07
N ASN A 3 -56.93 -40.42 32.02
CA ASN A 3 -55.49 -40.34 32.15
C ASN A 3 -54.86 -39.46 31.07
N LEU A 4 -53.92 -38.66 31.55
CA LEU A 4 -53.41 -37.41 31.03
C LEU A 4 -52.71 -37.52 29.67
N ALA A 5 -52.92 -36.48 28.87
CA ALA A 5 -52.09 -36.09 27.76
C ALA A 5 -50.64 -35.82 28.21
N VAL A 6 -49.66 -36.37 27.49
CA VAL A 6 -48.25 -35.97 27.57
C VAL A 6 -47.81 -35.57 26.17
N HIS A 7 -47.64 -34.26 25.96
CA HIS A 7 -46.97 -33.67 24.81
C HIS A 7 -45.47 -34.01 24.85
N PRO A 8 -44.85 -34.46 23.74
CA PRO A 8 -43.40 -34.42 23.62
C PRO A 8 -42.95 -33.00 23.25
N ARG A 9 -42.10 -32.42 24.10
CA ARG A 9 -41.41 -31.13 23.88
C ARG A 9 -40.52 -31.20 22.64
N GLU A 10 -40.68 -30.22 21.76
CA GLU A 10 -39.68 -29.88 20.76
C GLU A 10 -38.35 -29.52 21.43
N LYS A 11 -37.25 -30.13 20.95
CA LYS A 11 -35.88 -29.75 21.34
C LYS A 11 -35.43 -28.60 20.43
N PRO A 12 -34.91 -27.48 20.98
CA PRO A 12 -34.36 -26.43 20.15
C PRO A 12 -33.03 -26.89 19.54
N VAL A 13 -32.93 -26.76 18.22
CA VAL A 13 -31.73 -26.99 17.43
C VAL A 13 -30.78 -25.82 17.67
N HIS A 14 -29.84 -25.96 18.61
CA HIS A 14 -28.72 -25.03 18.70
C HIS A 14 -27.67 -25.42 17.66
N ALA A 15 -27.89 -24.97 16.42
CA ALA A 15 -26.84 -24.90 15.42
C ALA A 15 -25.82 -23.84 15.87
N ALA A 16 -24.71 -24.31 16.44
CA ALA A 16 -23.54 -23.47 16.70
C ALA A 16 -22.97 -23.02 15.34
N ALA A 17 -23.20 -21.75 14.99
CA ALA A 17 -22.55 -21.13 13.85
C ALA A 17 -21.02 -21.24 14.04
N PRO A 18 -20.26 -21.68 13.02
CA PRO A 18 -18.82 -21.68 13.13
C PRO A 18 -18.37 -20.24 13.32
N ARG A 19 -17.71 -19.96 14.45
CA ARG A 19 -16.96 -18.73 14.64
C ARG A 19 -15.94 -18.68 13.52
N ALA A 20 -16.25 -17.90 12.49
CA ALA A 20 -15.26 -17.45 11.53
C ALA A 20 -14.27 -16.61 12.34
N HIS A 21 -13.24 -17.28 12.87
CA HIS A 21 -12.00 -16.62 13.20
C HIS A 21 -11.53 -16.05 11.87
N SER A 22 -11.91 -14.79 11.61
CA SER A 22 -11.21 -13.96 10.66
C SER A 22 -9.80 -13.85 11.22
N PHE A 23 -8.97 -14.84 10.88
CA PHE A 23 -7.53 -14.72 10.95
C PHE A 23 -7.22 -13.52 10.08
N PHE A 24 -7.16 -12.34 10.70
CA PHE A 24 -6.50 -11.18 10.15
C PHE A 24 -5.02 -11.57 10.04
N LEU A 25 -4.70 -12.41 9.05
CA LEU A 25 -3.37 -12.47 8.49
C LEU A 25 -3.02 -11.02 8.22
N SER A 26 -2.04 -10.50 8.95
CA SER A 26 -1.45 -9.18 8.65
C SER A 26 -1.19 -9.17 7.16
N ALA A 27 -2.05 -8.47 6.41
CA ALA A 27 -1.98 -8.49 4.97
C ALA A 27 -0.68 -7.78 4.61
N VAL A 28 0.27 -8.51 4.03
CA VAL A 28 1.50 -7.91 3.49
C VAL A 28 1.06 -6.85 2.49
N LEU A 29 1.36 -5.58 2.79
CA LEU A 29 0.86 -4.43 2.02
C LEU A 29 1.47 -4.40 0.62
N PHE A 30 2.75 -4.76 0.51
CA PHE A 30 3.51 -4.77 -0.74
C PHE A 30 4.17 -6.15 -0.97
N PRO A 31 3.39 -7.19 -1.31
CA PRO A 31 3.93 -8.54 -1.46
C PRO A 31 4.98 -8.66 -2.57
N ALA A 32 4.93 -7.77 -3.57
CA ALA A 32 5.91 -7.72 -4.65
C ALA A 32 7.32 -7.35 -4.17
N ALA A 33 7.47 -6.59 -3.07
CA ALA A 33 8.76 -6.24 -2.49
C ALA A 33 9.54 -7.47 -1.99
N HIS A 34 8.83 -8.55 -1.65
CA HIS A 34 9.40 -9.77 -1.09
C HIS A 34 9.60 -10.88 -2.13
N ARG A 35 9.34 -10.61 -3.42
CA ARG A 35 9.46 -11.62 -4.47
C ARG A 35 10.89 -11.63 -5.03
N PRO A 36 11.63 -12.75 -4.96
CA PRO A 36 12.95 -12.84 -5.59
C PRO A 36 12.85 -12.70 -7.11
N LYS A 37 13.58 -11.74 -7.70
CA LYS A 37 13.80 -11.69 -9.16
C LYS A 37 15.08 -12.46 -9.49
N ARG A 38 14.92 -13.62 -10.13
CA ARG A 38 16.02 -14.54 -10.50
C ARG A 38 17.07 -13.94 -11.46
N SER A 39 16.89 -12.72 -11.95
CA SER A 39 17.75 -12.09 -12.97
C SER A 39 18.06 -10.61 -12.71
N SER A 40 17.84 -10.11 -11.49
CA SER A 40 18.03 -8.70 -11.14
C SER A 40 19.09 -8.53 -10.06
N SER A 41 19.99 -7.56 -10.21
CA SER A 41 20.95 -7.15 -9.18
C SER A 41 20.32 -6.30 -8.06
N VAL A 42 19.01 -6.06 -8.13
CA VAL A 42 18.26 -5.27 -7.15
C VAL A 42 18.13 -6.05 -5.83
N PRO A 43 18.43 -5.43 -4.68
CA PRO A 43 18.25 -6.04 -3.36
C PRO A 43 16.81 -6.57 -3.15
N LEU A 44 16.67 -7.63 -2.35
CA LEU A 44 15.36 -8.07 -1.88
C LEU A 44 14.81 -7.02 -0.91
N ASN A 45 13.56 -6.57 -1.11
CA ASN A 45 12.91 -5.54 -0.29
C ASN A 45 13.71 -4.21 -0.21
N PRO A 46 13.97 -3.53 -1.34
CA PRO A 46 14.73 -2.28 -1.34
C PRO A 46 13.99 -1.17 -0.56
N VAL A 47 14.78 -0.29 0.06
CA VAL A 47 14.34 0.89 0.83
C VAL A 47 14.95 2.12 0.19
N LEU A 48 14.21 3.23 0.12
CA LEU A 48 14.69 4.43 -0.56
C LEU A 48 15.72 5.18 0.27
N GLN A 49 15.41 5.33 1.55
CA GLN A 49 16.17 6.19 2.46
C GLN A 49 16.48 5.45 3.77
N SER A 50 17.67 5.69 4.30
CA SER A 50 18.19 5.22 5.58
C SER A 50 19.02 6.30 6.28
N SER A 51 19.43 7.33 5.56
CA SER A 51 20.12 8.52 6.05
C SER A 51 19.52 9.80 5.46
N LEU A 52 19.96 10.97 5.95
CA LEU A 52 19.52 12.27 5.43
C LEU A 52 19.93 12.47 3.96
N GLU A 53 21.14 12.06 3.61
CA GLU A 53 21.70 12.17 2.26
C GLU A 53 20.86 11.36 1.25
N GLU A 54 20.34 10.19 1.67
CA GLU A 54 19.44 9.41 0.82
C GLU A 54 18.05 10.04 0.69
N VAL A 55 17.61 10.83 1.68
CA VAL A 55 16.37 11.62 1.58
C VAL A 55 16.55 12.74 0.55
N GLU A 56 17.65 13.49 0.64
CA GLU A 56 17.99 14.57 -0.30
C GLU A 56 18.09 14.03 -1.72
N LEU A 57 18.78 12.90 -1.90
CA LEU A 57 18.87 12.23 -3.20
C LEU A 57 17.50 11.76 -3.73
N LEU A 58 16.60 11.31 -2.85
CA LEU A 58 15.23 10.97 -3.27
C LEU A 58 14.48 12.21 -3.78
N TYR A 59 14.64 13.37 -3.13
CA TYR A 59 14.07 14.62 -3.63
C TYR A 59 14.66 15.01 -4.99
N GLU A 60 15.97 14.87 -5.17
CA GLU A 60 16.62 15.09 -6.46
C GLU A 60 16.02 14.20 -7.55
N PHE A 61 15.85 12.90 -7.30
CA PHE A 61 15.19 12.00 -8.26
C PHE A 61 13.76 12.43 -8.61
N LEU A 62 12.98 12.88 -7.63
CA LEU A 62 11.61 13.32 -7.86
C LEU A 62 11.55 14.65 -8.64
N LEU A 63 12.57 15.50 -8.53
CA LEU A 63 12.69 16.77 -9.25
C LEU A 63 13.35 16.65 -10.62
N ALA A 64 14.13 15.60 -10.86
CA ALA A 64 14.95 15.38 -12.07
C ALA A 64 14.17 14.93 -13.32
N GLU A 65 12.99 15.51 -13.55
CA GLU A 65 12.08 15.16 -14.65
C GLU A 65 11.87 13.64 -14.82
N LEU A 66 10.94 13.08 -14.05
CA LEU A 66 10.54 11.69 -14.25
C LEU A 66 9.79 11.53 -15.58
N GLU A 67 10.16 10.52 -16.35
CA GLU A 67 9.40 10.06 -17.50
C GLU A 67 8.51 8.88 -17.09
N ILE A 68 7.25 8.91 -17.54
CA ILE A 68 6.32 7.79 -17.40
C ILE A 68 5.91 7.37 -18.82
N SER A 69 6.40 6.22 -19.25
CA SER A 69 6.15 5.67 -20.58
C SER A 69 4.70 5.21 -20.77
N PRO A 70 4.26 4.89 -22.01
CA PRO A 70 2.92 4.35 -22.27
C PRO A 70 2.60 3.05 -21.53
N ASP A 71 3.61 2.20 -21.26
CA ASP A 71 3.51 0.99 -20.45
C ASP A 71 3.63 1.27 -18.93
N LEU A 72 3.60 2.55 -18.54
CA LEU A 72 3.59 3.05 -17.17
C LEU A 72 4.89 2.76 -16.39
N LYS A 73 6.00 2.56 -17.11
CA LYS A 73 7.33 2.47 -16.53
C LYS A 73 7.85 3.87 -16.22
N ILE A 74 8.43 4.01 -15.04
CA ILE A 74 9.01 5.23 -14.51
C ILE A 74 10.53 5.17 -14.69
N SER A 75 11.08 6.17 -15.37
CA SER A 75 12.52 6.41 -15.53
C SER A 75 12.87 7.83 -15.08
N ILE A 76 14.14 8.01 -14.70
CA ILE A 76 14.75 9.33 -14.51
C ILE A 76 15.36 9.71 -15.85
N LYS A 77 15.06 10.91 -16.36
CA LYS A 77 15.62 11.36 -17.65
C LYS A 77 17.07 11.79 -17.54
N ASP A 78 17.44 12.41 -16.42
CA ASP A 78 18.80 12.83 -16.15
C ASP A 78 19.74 11.61 -16.12
N GLU A 79 20.70 11.56 -17.06
CA GLU A 79 21.59 10.42 -17.24
C GLU A 79 22.57 10.25 -16.06
N GLU A 80 23.03 11.36 -15.47
CA GLU A 80 23.93 11.33 -14.32
C GLU A 80 23.21 10.70 -13.12
N LEU A 81 22.01 11.21 -12.80
CA LEU A 81 21.19 10.66 -11.72
C LEU A 81 20.72 9.23 -12.00
N ALA A 82 20.35 8.92 -13.24
CA ALA A 82 19.90 7.58 -13.63
C ALA A 82 21.00 6.52 -13.50
N SER A 83 22.27 6.92 -13.61
CA SER A 83 23.44 6.04 -13.46
C SER A 83 23.71 5.61 -12.01
N LEU A 84 23.14 6.33 -11.03
CA LEU A 84 23.37 6.05 -9.62
C LEU A 84 22.78 4.69 -9.22
N ARG A 85 23.50 3.97 -8.35
CA ARG A 85 23.00 2.69 -7.80
C ARG A 85 21.64 2.86 -7.13
N LYS A 86 21.42 3.96 -6.40
CA LYS A 86 20.15 4.28 -5.75
C LYS A 86 19.00 4.56 -6.73
N ALA A 87 19.31 5.04 -7.94
CA ALA A 87 18.30 5.15 -8.99
C ALA A 87 17.81 3.78 -9.47
N SER A 88 18.61 2.71 -9.34
CA SER A 88 18.15 1.34 -9.61
C SER A 88 17.13 0.86 -8.58
N ASP A 89 17.35 1.16 -7.29
CA ASP A 89 16.43 0.83 -6.20
C ASP A 89 15.11 1.62 -6.34
N PHE A 90 15.20 2.92 -6.61
CA PHE A 90 14.05 3.78 -6.87
C PHE A 90 13.21 3.24 -8.04
N ARG A 91 13.84 2.93 -9.18
CA ARG A 91 13.14 2.34 -10.33
C ARG A 91 12.51 1.00 -10.00
N ALA A 92 13.18 0.13 -9.25
CA ALA A 92 12.60 -1.15 -8.86
C ALA A 92 11.35 -0.97 -7.98
N ILE A 93 11.38 -0.06 -7.01
CA ILE A 93 10.22 0.25 -6.18
C ILE A 93 9.08 0.81 -7.04
N CYS A 94 9.37 1.80 -7.86
CA CYS A 94 8.39 2.45 -8.73
C CYS A 94 7.78 1.52 -9.78
N ASN A 95 8.53 0.53 -10.29
CA ASN A 95 8.11 -0.26 -11.45
C ASN A 95 7.69 -1.69 -11.12
N ASP A 96 8.17 -2.24 -10.00
CA ASP A 96 7.96 -3.63 -9.63
C ASP A 96 7.21 -3.79 -8.31
N VAL A 97 7.24 -2.78 -7.42
CA VAL A 97 6.67 -2.89 -6.07
C VAL A 97 5.33 -2.17 -5.95
N ILE A 98 5.26 -0.88 -6.32
CA ILE A 98 4.03 -0.11 -6.15
C ILE A 98 2.94 -0.56 -7.15
N PRO A 99 1.66 -0.65 -6.72
CA PRO A 99 0.58 -1.06 -7.61
C PRO A 99 0.29 0.02 -8.67
N LYS A 100 0.06 -0.42 -9.92
CA LYS A 100 -0.25 0.46 -11.06
C LYS A 100 -1.70 0.41 -11.53
N SER A 101 -2.45 -0.60 -11.12
CA SER A 101 -3.86 -0.80 -11.52
C SER A 101 -4.83 -0.35 -10.44
N ILE A 102 -5.99 0.18 -10.84
CA ILE A 102 -7.06 0.59 -9.92
C ILE A 102 -7.45 -0.53 -8.94
N PRO A 103 -7.68 -1.79 -9.37
CA PRO A 103 -8.05 -2.85 -8.43
C PRO A 103 -6.96 -3.10 -7.38
N ALA A 104 -5.68 -3.06 -7.77
CA ALA A 104 -4.57 -3.26 -6.84
C ALA A 104 -4.46 -2.09 -5.84
N ILE A 105 -4.63 -0.85 -6.31
CA ILE A 105 -4.63 0.33 -5.46
C ILE A 105 -5.79 0.31 -4.46
N ARG A 106 -7.01 -0.03 -4.90
CA ARG A 106 -8.17 -0.13 -4.00
C ARG A 106 -7.99 -1.21 -2.94
N ARG A 107 -7.41 -2.37 -3.31
CA ARG A 107 -7.03 -3.41 -2.34
C ARG A 107 -6.02 -2.90 -1.32
N LEU A 108 -4.97 -2.21 -1.78
CA LEU A 108 -3.99 -1.58 -0.88
C LEU A 108 -4.67 -0.60 0.08
N SER A 109 -5.54 0.30 -0.42
CA SER A 109 -6.26 1.26 0.43
C SER A 109 -7.13 0.57 1.50
N ALA A 110 -7.80 -0.52 1.14
CA ALA A 110 -8.59 -1.30 2.10
C ALA A 110 -7.70 -1.93 3.17
N SER A 111 -6.58 -2.55 2.77
CA SER A 111 -5.60 -3.14 3.70
C SER A 111 -5.00 -2.08 4.64
N LEU A 112 -4.62 -0.92 4.11
CA LEU A 112 -4.10 0.21 4.90
C LEU A 112 -5.12 0.74 5.90
N SER A 113 -6.39 0.86 5.50
CA SER A 113 -7.46 1.34 6.38
C SER A 113 -7.70 0.42 7.58
N SER A 114 -7.48 -0.89 7.39
CA SER A 114 -7.55 -1.90 8.44
C SER A 114 -6.21 -2.17 9.16
N HIS A 115 -5.13 -1.47 8.79
CA HIS A 115 -3.80 -1.78 9.30
C HIS A 115 -3.68 -1.38 10.79
N PRO A 116 -3.24 -2.30 11.66
CA PRO A 116 -3.02 -1.99 13.07
C PRO A 116 -1.71 -1.21 13.25
N GLY A 117 -1.75 -0.15 14.06
CA GLY A 117 -0.55 0.61 14.41
C GLY A 117 -0.08 1.60 13.35
N ILE A 118 1.22 1.88 13.39
CA ILE A 118 1.96 2.78 12.48
C ILE A 118 2.67 1.92 11.43
N LEU A 119 2.69 2.39 10.19
CA LEU A 119 3.38 1.73 9.09
C LEU A 119 4.87 1.61 9.37
N LYS A 120 5.45 0.50 8.92
CA LYS A 120 6.90 0.40 8.79
C LYS A 120 7.39 1.41 7.76
N LYS A 121 8.63 1.88 7.94
CA LYS A 121 9.25 2.88 7.07
C LYS A 121 9.10 2.54 5.58
N GLU A 122 9.37 1.29 5.21
CA GLU A 122 9.35 0.87 3.82
C GLU A 122 7.92 0.84 3.25
N ASP A 123 6.94 0.45 4.06
CA ASP A 123 5.53 0.44 3.67
C ASP A 123 4.98 1.87 3.57
N PHE A 124 5.43 2.78 4.43
CA PHE A 124 5.13 4.20 4.34
C PHE A 124 5.67 4.80 3.03
N GLU A 125 6.95 4.59 2.72
CA GLU A 125 7.58 5.07 1.49
C GLU A 125 6.85 4.60 0.22
N ARG A 126 6.52 3.30 0.16
CA ARG A 126 5.79 2.72 -0.96
C ARG A 126 4.37 3.25 -1.05
N THR A 127 3.71 3.49 0.09
CA THR A 127 2.38 4.09 0.12
C THR A 127 2.41 5.52 -0.37
N ALA A 128 3.41 6.32 0.03
CA ALA A 128 3.61 7.68 -0.45
C ALA A 128 3.89 7.73 -1.97
N LEU A 129 4.75 6.85 -2.49
CA LEU A 129 4.97 6.73 -3.92
C LEU A 129 3.73 6.26 -4.68
N THR A 130 2.94 5.36 -4.10
CA THR A 130 1.65 4.95 -4.68
C THR A 130 0.66 6.11 -4.71
N LEU A 131 0.63 6.95 -3.68
CA LEU A 131 -0.19 8.17 -3.62
C LEU A 131 0.21 9.14 -4.74
N ALA A 132 1.51 9.42 -4.88
CA ALA A 132 2.04 10.29 -5.93
C ALA A 132 1.71 9.77 -7.34
N TYR A 133 1.90 8.47 -7.58
CA TYR A 133 1.52 7.82 -8.84
C TYR A 133 0.01 7.95 -9.10
N THR A 134 -0.82 7.74 -8.09
CA THR A 134 -2.29 7.84 -8.22
C THR A 134 -2.72 9.28 -8.49
N ALA A 135 -2.01 10.27 -7.93
CA ALA A 135 -2.23 11.69 -8.23
C ALA A 135 -1.90 12.01 -9.70
N TYR A 136 -0.75 11.54 -10.19
CA TYR A 136 -0.37 11.66 -11.60
C TYR A 136 -1.43 11.04 -12.54
N ARG A 137 -1.89 9.82 -12.23
CA ARG A 137 -2.94 9.15 -13.02
C ARG A 137 -4.28 9.87 -12.96
N THR A 138 -4.61 10.48 -11.82
CA THR A 138 -5.83 11.30 -11.68
C THR A 138 -5.76 12.55 -12.55
N ALA A 139 -4.62 13.25 -12.54
CA ALA A 139 -4.38 14.44 -13.35
C ALA A 139 -4.42 14.12 -14.86
N SER A 140 -3.94 12.94 -15.25
CA SER A 140 -3.87 12.49 -16.65
C SER A 140 -5.18 11.88 -17.17
N ALA A 141 -6.12 11.53 -16.30
CA ALA A 141 -7.37 10.86 -16.69
C ALA A 141 -8.47 11.84 -17.10
N GLN A 142 -9.36 11.38 -17.97
CA GLN A 142 -10.53 12.14 -18.45
C GLN A 142 -11.83 11.37 -18.18
N GLY A 143 -12.96 12.10 -18.19
CA GLY A 143 -14.30 11.53 -18.04
C GLY A 143 -14.48 10.68 -16.77
N HIS A 144 -15.20 9.56 -16.90
CA HIS A 144 -15.50 8.66 -15.79
C HIS A 144 -14.23 8.09 -15.12
N GLN A 145 -13.17 7.88 -15.90
CA GLN A 145 -11.91 7.33 -15.39
C GLN A 145 -11.27 8.29 -14.37
N LYS A 146 -11.40 9.61 -14.56
CA LYS A 146 -10.90 10.62 -13.61
C LYS A 146 -11.56 10.47 -12.23
N ALA A 147 -12.87 10.24 -12.18
CA ALA A 147 -13.60 10.04 -10.93
C ALA A 147 -13.13 8.77 -10.18
N ILE A 148 -12.90 7.68 -10.90
CA ILE A 148 -12.38 6.43 -10.31
C ILE A 148 -10.98 6.62 -9.71
N TRP A 149 -10.09 7.32 -10.43
CA TRP A 149 -8.74 7.65 -9.94
C TRP A 149 -8.79 8.59 -8.74
N ALA A 150 -9.60 9.65 -8.80
CA ALA A 150 -9.76 10.62 -7.71
C ALA A 150 -10.27 9.95 -6.42
N GLN A 151 -11.23 9.04 -6.53
CA GLN A 151 -11.72 8.29 -5.37
C GLN A 151 -10.62 7.41 -4.76
N SER A 152 -9.82 6.75 -5.59
CA SER A 152 -8.70 5.92 -5.13
C SER A 152 -7.59 6.77 -4.49
N LEU A 153 -7.31 7.96 -5.05
CA LEU A 153 -6.38 8.94 -4.49
C LEU A 153 -6.83 9.39 -3.09
N LEU A 154 -8.11 9.74 -2.93
CA LEU A 154 -8.67 10.17 -1.65
C LEU A 154 -8.58 9.07 -0.59
N SER A 155 -8.88 7.82 -0.96
CA SER A 155 -8.76 6.68 -0.06
C SER A 155 -7.32 6.46 0.42
N LEU A 156 -6.32 6.57 -0.48
CA LEU A 156 -4.90 6.50 -0.09
C LEU A 156 -4.50 7.68 0.80
N PHE A 157 -4.92 8.90 0.47
CA PHE A 157 -4.60 10.08 1.25
C PHE A 157 -5.12 9.97 2.69
N HIS A 158 -6.36 9.52 2.87
CA HIS A 158 -6.92 9.31 4.21
C HIS A 158 -6.15 8.26 5.00
N ALA A 159 -5.79 7.14 4.37
CA ALA A 159 -5.02 6.09 5.03
C ALA A 159 -3.63 6.58 5.47
N LEU A 160 -2.90 7.27 4.58
CA LEU A 160 -1.57 7.79 4.87
C LEU A 160 -1.59 8.93 5.89
N ARG A 161 -2.56 9.85 5.80
CA ARG A 161 -2.75 10.91 6.79
C ARG A 161 -3.01 10.32 8.17
N HIS A 162 -3.88 9.33 8.28
CA HIS A 162 -4.19 8.72 9.56
C HIS A 162 -2.99 7.98 10.17
N ASP A 163 -2.13 7.36 9.35
CA ASP A 163 -0.84 6.84 9.81
C ASP A 163 0.05 7.94 10.41
N LEU A 164 0.22 9.07 9.71
CA LEU A 164 0.97 10.23 10.21
C LEU A 164 0.42 10.78 11.53
N MET A 165 -0.91 10.79 11.70
CA MET A 165 -1.55 11.27 12.93
C MET A 165 -1.40 10.31 14.12
N ARG A 166 -1.08 9.04 13.88
CA ARG A 166 -0.81 8.04 14.93
C ARG A 166 0.65 8.03 15.38
N SER A 167 1.55 8.56 14.57
CA SER A 167 2.97 8.64 14.90
C SER A 167 3.16 9.50 16.16
N PRO A 168 3.77 8.96 17.23
CA PRO A 168 3.98 9.71 18.45
C PRO A 168 4.85 10.93 18.14
N CYS A 169 4.41 12.10 18.63
CA CYS A 169 5.25 13.29 18.66
C CYS A 169 6.58 12.93 19.32
N PRO A 170 7.75 13.31 18.76
CA PRO A 170 9.01 13.14 19.46
C PRO A 170 8.87 13.90 20.77
N ARG A 171 8.83 13.18 21.90
CA ARG A 171 8.92 13.84 23.21
C ARG A 171 10.25 14.60 23.17
N ALA A 172 10.18 15.92 23.28
CA ALA A 172 11.34 16.70 23.69
C ALA A 172 11.82 16.07 25.00
N SER A 173 12.99 15.43 24.95
CA SER A 173 13.62 14.89 26.14
C SER A 173 13.80 16.05 27.14
N PRO A 174 13.49 15.83 28.43
CA PRO A 174 13.73 16.84 29.47
C PRO A 174 15.23 17.15 29.64
#